data_AF-A0A067D749-F1
#
_entry.id   AF-A0A067D749-F1
#
_cell.length_a   1.000
_cell.length_b   1.000
_cell.length_c   1.000
_cell.angle_alpha   90.00
_cell.angle_beta   90.00
_cell.angle_gamma   90.00
#
_symmetry.space_group_name_H-M   'P 1'
#
loop_
_entity.id
_entity.type
_entity.pdbx_description
1 polymer ?
#
loop_
_entity_poly.entity_id
_entity_poly.type
_entity_poly.pdbx_seq_one_letter_code
_entity_poly.pdbx_strand_id
1 'polypeptide(L)'
;AFEHFCNFAFKENHCPEDFKRDSRRVVKYADGNPLVLKVLGSSLKRKSHWGNVLDDLNRICESDIHNIYDILKISFNELTPRVKSIFLDIACFFEGEDKDFLARILDDSESDGLDVLIDKSLISISEKWADKLLQMHDILQEMGREIVRQESEKQPGKRSRLWDPKEIRRVLKQK
;
A
#
# COMPACT_ATOMS: atom_id res chain seq x y z
N ALA A 1 19.18 5.84 4.56
CA ALA A 1 17.90 6.33 3.98
C ALA A 1 18.01 6.58 2.46
N PHE A 2 18.91 7.48 2.01
CA PHE A 2 19.02 7.83 0.59
C PHE A 2 19.38 6.64 -0.32
N GLU A 3 20.44 5.89 0.01
CA GLU A 3 20.85 4.71 -0.76
C GLU A 3 19.77 3.63 -0.81
N HIS A 4 19.06 3.40 0.31
CA HIS A 4 17.93 2.46 0.34
C HIS A 4 16.82 2.88 -0.62
N PHE A 5 16.45 4.16 -0.63
CA PHE A 5 15.48 4.67 -1.59
C PHE A 5 15.96 4.48 -3.03
N CYS A 6 17.22 4.82 -3.33
CA CYS A 6 17.76 4.63 -4.67
C CYS A 6 17.73 3.16 -5.08
N ASN A 7 17.97 2.22 -4.15
CA ASN A 7 17.90 0.80 -4.45
C ASN A 7 16.48 0.37 -4.84
N PHE A 8 15.45 0.84 -4.13
CA PHE A 8 14.07 0.51 -4.48
C PHE A 8 13.59 1.20 -5.77
N ALA A 9 14.00 2.46 -6.00
CA ALA A 9 13.59 3.25 -7.16
C ALA A 9 14.39 2.95 -8.44
N PHE A 10 15.65 2.57 -8.34
CA PHE A 10 16.54 2.45 -9.52
C PHE A 10 17.23 1.09 -9.61
N LYS A 11 17.09 0.22 -8.60
CA LYS A 11 17.88 -1.01 -8.43
C LYS A 11 19.39 -0.76 -8.32
N GLU A 12 19.77 0.44 -7.90
CA GLU A 12 21.16 0.89 -7.77
C GLU A 12 21.35 1.58 -6.42
N ASN A 13 22.58 1.61 -5.91
CA ASN A 13 22.87 2.31 -4.65
C ASN A 13 22.93 3.84 -4.81
N HIS A 14 22.76 4.35 -6.03
CA HIS A 14 22.72 5.77 -6.35
C HIS A 14 21.54 6.11 -7.25
N CYS A 15 21.10 7.36 -7.16
CA CYS A 15 20.04 7.91 -7.99
C CYS A 15 20.68 8.67 -9.18
N PRO A 16 20.14 8.56 -10.41
CA PRO A 16 20.61 9.33 -11.56
C PRO A 16 20.64 10.83 -11.27
N GLU A 17 21.58 11.59 -11.88
CA GLU A 17 21.76 13.03 -11.61
C GLU A 17 20.45 13.81 -11.75
N ASP A 18 19.71 13.57 -12.83
CA ASP A 18 18.43 14.25 -13.12
C ASP A 18 17.37 14.00 -12.04
N PHE A 19 17.46 12.88 -11.32
CA PHE A 19 16.53 12.49 -10.26
C PHE A 19 17.06 12.79 -8.85
N LYS A 20 18.31 13.24 -8.67
CA LYS A 20 18.89 13.43 -7.33
C LYS A 20 18.12 14.42 -6.47
N ARG A 21 17.69 15.54 -7.05
CA ARG A 21 16.93 16.57 -6.33
C ARG A 21 15.61 16.00 -5.81
N ASP A 22 14.88 15.33 -6.67
CA ASP A 22 13.56 14.76 -6.33
C ASP A 22 13.70 13.57 -5.38
N SER A 23 14.74 12.76 -5.54
CA SER A 23 15.09 11.67 -4.62
C SER A 23 15.35 12.19 -3.21
N ARG A 24 16.08 13.31 -3.06
CA ARG A 24 16.31 13.93 -1.74
C ARG A 24 15.02 14.42 -1.11
N ARG A 25 14.08 14.95 -1.90
CA ARG A 25 12.76 15.36 -1.41
C ARG A 25 11.98 14.16 -0.88
N VAL A 26 11.87 13.08 -1.66
CA VAL A 26 11.18 11.86 -1.23
C VAL A 26 11.79 11.28 0.05
N VAL A 27 13.12 11.19 0.12
CA VAL A 27 13.84 10.68 1.30
C VAL A 27 13.60 11.56 2.53
N LYS A 28 13.50 12.89 2.35
CA LYS A 28 13.16 13.81 3.43
C LYS A 28 11.75 13.54 3.95
N TYR A 29 10.77 13.35 3.06
CA TYR A 29 9.39 13.05 3.46
C TYR A 29 9.23 11.71 4.17
N ALA A 30 10.04 10.72 3.82
CA ALA A 30 10.03 9.44 4.49
C ALA A 30 10.57 9.50 5.93
N ASP A 31 11.25 10.58 6.32
CA ASP A 31 11.82 10.83 7.65
C ASP A 31 12.53 9.60 8.27
N GLY A 32 13.32 8.92 7.45
CA GLY A 32 14.06 7.72 7.86
C GLY A 32 13.22 6.44 8.03
N ASN A 33 11.89 6.48 7.84
CA ASN A 33 11.03 5.30 7.93
C ASN A 33 11.32 4.29 6.79
N PRO A 34 11.79 3.07 7.10
CA PRO A 34 12.17 2.09 6.08
C PRO A 34 11.02 1.64 5.18
N LEU A 35 9.80 1.51 5.73
CA LEU A 35 8.61 1.11 4.95
C LEU A 35 8.24 2.19 3.94
N VAL A 36 8.23 3.46 4.36
CA VAL A 36 7.92 4.58 3.45
C VAL A 36 8.96 4.69 2.34
N LEU A 37 10.25 4.59 2.67
CA LEU A 37 11.33 4.61 1.66
C LEU A 37 11.14 3.48 0.64
N LYS A 38 10.77 2.28 1.11
CA LYS A 38 10.54 1.11 0.26
C LYS A 38 9.31 1.29 -0.63
N VAL A 39 8.16 1.66 -0.06
CA VAL A 39 6.89 1.81 -0.78
C VAL A 39 6.96 2.92 -1.82
N LEU A 40 7.49 4.10 -1.45
CA LEU A 40 7.66 5.21 -2.39
C LEU A 40 8.70 4.88 -3.46
N GLY A 41 9.87 4.32 -3.08
CA GLY A 41 10.91 3.94 -4.02
C GLY A 41 10.38 2.95 -5.07
N SER A 42 9.77 1.86 -4.62
CA SER A 42 9.17 0.84 -5.49
C SER A 42 8.06 1.40 -6.38
N SER A 43 7.25 2.34 -5.88
CA SER A 43 6.19 3.00 -6.66
C SER A 43 6.71 3.91 -7.77
N LEU A 44 7.91 4.46 -7.60
CA LEU A 44 8.57 5.37 -8.54
C LEU A 44 9.45 4.67 -9.57
N LYS A 45 9.73 3.37 -9.38
CA LYS A 45 10.77 2.58 -10.07
C LYS A 45 10.72 2.52 -11.60
N ARG A 46 9.59 2.86 -12.20
CA ARG A 46 9.36 2.78 -13.66
C ARG A 46 8.73 4.04 -14.22
N LYS A 47 8.81 5.15 -13.49
CA LYS A 47 8.22 6.43 -13.89
C LYS A 47 9.25 7.32 -14.54
N SER A 48 8.92 7.85 -15.72
CA SER A 48 9.70 8.89 -16.40
C SER A 48 9.65 10.24 -15.69
N HIS A 49 8.63 10.48 -14.87
CA HIS A 49 8.45 11.73 -14.12
C HIS A 49 7.73 11.49 -12.78
N TRP A 50 8.11 12.26 -11.75
CA TRP A 50 7.61 12.10 -10.37
C TRP A 50 6.73 13.25 -9.90
N GLY A 51 6.42 14.23 -10.76
CA GLY A 51 5.71 15.46 -10.37
C GLY A 51 4.45 15.22 -9.55
N ASN A 52 3.53 14.36 -10.01
CA ASN A 52 2.29 14.10 -9.26
C ASN A 52 2.56 13.55 -7.85
N VAL A 53 3.54 12.65 -7.69
CA VAL A 53 3.92 12.11 -6.38
C VAL A 53 4.54 13.20 -5.50
N LEU A 54 5.40 14.04 -6.07
CA LEU A 54 6.03 15.15 -5.35
C LEU A 54 5.01 16.24 -4.97
N ASP A 55 4.00 16.48 -5.80
CA ASP A 55 2.92 17.42 -5.55
C ASP A 55 2.01 16.91 -4.43
N ASP A 56 1.68 15.61 -4.44
CA ASP A 56 0.93 14.98 -3.35
C ASP A 56 1.74 15.01 -2.03
N LEU A 57 3.04 14.74 -2.06
CA LEU A 57 3.92 14.84 -0.89
C LEU A 57 4.01 16.28 -0.34
N ASN A 58 4.11 17.27 -1.23
CA ASN A 58 4.08 18.68 -0.86
C ASN A 58 2.78 19.04 -0.12
N ARG A 59 1.63 18.68 -0.71
CA ARG A 59 0.31 18.96 -0.13
C ARG A 59 0.12 18.32 1.24
N ILE A 60 0.60 17.10 1.42
CA ILE A 60 0.55 16.40 2.71
C ILE A 60 1.41 17.15 3.74
N CYS A 61 2.61 17.61 3.37
CA CYS A 61 3.50 18.25 4.33
C CYS A 61 3.14 19.71 4.65
N GLU A 62 2.33 20.34 3.80
CA GLU A 62 1.71 21.63 4.09
C GLU A 62 0.52 21.50 5.06
N SER A 63 0.04 20.28 5.35
CA SER A 63 -0.98 20.06 6.36
C SER A 63 -0.36 19.93 7.76
N ASP A 64 -0.99 20.58 8.75
CA ASP A 64 -0.58 20.52 10.16
C ASP A 64 -0.78 19.12 10.79
N ILE A 65 -1.46 18.22 10.06
CA ILE A 65 -1.75 16.85 10.46
C ILE A 65 -1.39 15.95 9.27
N HIS A 66 -0.13 15.55 9.19
CA HIS A 66 0.31 14.48 8.30
C HIS A 66 0.73 13.29 9.14
N ASN A 67 0.20 12.11 8.80
CA ASN A 67 0.68 10.86 9.37
C ASN A 67 1.29 9.98 8.28
N ILE A 68 1.94 8.91 8.72
CA ILE A 68 2.55 7.94 7.81
C ILE A 68 1.54 7.31 6.84
N TYR A 69 0.26 7.21 7.22
CA TYR A 69 -0.79 6.66 6.35
C TYR A 69 -1.02 7.56 5.13
N ASP A 70 -1.03 8.88 5.28
CA ASP A 70 -1.24 9.79 4.16
C ASP A 70 -0.14 9.66 3.10
N ILE A 71 1.11 9.48 3.55
CA ILE A 71 2.26 9.28 2.66
C ILE A 71 2.16 7.94 1.93
N LEU A 72 1.86 6.85 2.65
CA LEU A 72 1.70 5.52 2.06
C LEU A 72 0.48 5.44 1.12
N LYS A 73 -0.56 6.22 1.39
CA LYS A 73 -1.77 6.30 0.58
C LYS A 73 -1.51 6.86 -0.81
N ILE A 74 -0.43 7.61 -1.03
CA ILE A 74 0.00 8.02 -2.39
C ILE A 74 0.17 6.79 -3.28
N SER A 75 0.91 5.79 -2.81
CA SER A 75 1.14 4.55 -3.58
C SER A 75 -0.14 3.76 -3.82
N PHE A 76 -1.08 3.78 -2.86
CA PHE A 76 -2.41 3.19 -3.04
C PHE A 76 -3.25 3.96 -4.07
N ASN A 77 -3.22 5.28 -4.05
CA ASN A 77 -4.02 6.12 -4.94
C ASN A 77 -3.67 5.93 -6.42
N GLU A 78 -2.41 5.57 -6.71
CA GLU A 78 -1.93 5.23 -8.06
C GLU A 78 -2.41 3.88 -8.59
N LEU A 79 -2.97 3.02 -7.74
CA LEU A 79 -3.48 1.72 -8.16
C LEU A 79 -4.76 1.89 -8.99
N THR A 80 -4.96 0.99 -9.95
CA THR A 80 -6.23 0.90 -10.67
C THR A 80 -7.35 0.50 -9.69
N PRO A 81 -8.63 0.86 -9.95
CA PRO A 81 -9.74 0.52 -9.06
C PRO A 81 -9.80 -0.97 -8.69
N ARG A 82 -9.44 -1.83 -9.65
CA ARG A 82 -9.35 -3.27 -9.45
C ARG A 82 -8.24 -3.66 -8.47
N VAL A 83 -7.01 -3.18 -8.66
CA VAL A 83 -5.90 -3.50 -7.76
C VAL A 83 -6.11 -2.89 -6.37
N LYS A 84 -6.80 -1.75 -6.27
CA LYS A 84 -7.27 -1.20 -4.98
C LYS A 84 -8.20 -2.17 -4.27
N SER A 85 -9.13 -2.80 -4.98
CA SER A 85 -10.03 -3.81 -4.41
C SER A 85 -9.24 -4.95 -3.78
N ILE A 86 -8.29 -5.54 -4.53
CA ILE A 86 -7.44 -6.63 -4.05
C ILE A 86 -6.65 -6.23 -2.80
N PHE A 87 -6.07 -5.02 -2.78
CA PHE A 87 -5.37 -4.51 -1.61
C PHE A 87 -6.28 -4.46 -0.37
N LEU A 88 -7.51 -3.95 -0.51
CA LEU A 88 -8.47 -3.86 0.59
C LEU A 88 -8.97 -5.24 1.05
N ASP A 89 -9.12 -6.19 0.12
CA ASP A 89 -9.46 -7.58 0.43
C ASP A 89 -8.35 -8.23 1.27
N ILE A 90 -7.08 -8.04 0.90
CA ILE A 90 -5.94 -8.54 1.69
C ILE A 90 -5.89 -7.88 3.06
N ALA A 91 -6.06 -6.56 3.13
CA ALA A 91 -6.02 -5.84 4.40
C ALA A 91 -7.14 -6.28 5.38
N CYS A 92 -8.31 -6.64 4.85
CA CYS A 92 -9.46 -7.04 5.65
C CYS A 92 -9.45 -8.53 6.02
N PHE A 93 -9.05 -9.40 5.09
CA PHE A 93 -9.35 -10.84 5.18
C PHE A 93 -8.17 -11.77 4.96
N PHE A 94 -7.24 -11.44 4.07
CA PHE A 94 -6.28 -12.42 3.53
C PHE A 94 -4.82 -12.18 3.93
N GLU A 95 -4.57 -11.38 4.96
CA GLU A 95 -3.23 -11.33 5.56
C GLU A 95 -2.92 -12.67 6.24
N GLY A 96 -1.72 -13.21 5.99
CA GLY A 96 -1.29 -14.51 6.50
C GLY A 96 -1.80 -15.72 5.70
N GLU A 97 -2.68 -15.51 4.71
CA GLU A 97 -3.21 -16.58 3.86
C GLU A 97 -2.22 -17.00 2.76
N ASP A 98 -2.39 -18.21 2.24
CA ASP A 98 -1.57 -18.73 1.16
C ASP A 98 -1.80 -17.98 -0.17
N LYS A 99 -0.72 -17.65 -0.88
CA LYS A 99 -0.79 -16.93 -2.17
C LYS A 99 -1.59 -17.72 -3.20
N ASP A 100 -1.38 -19.02 -3.31
CA ASP A 100 -2.02 -19.84 -4.34
C ASP A 100 -3.51 -20.04 -4.00
N PHE A 101 -3.88 -20.03 -2.72
CA PHE A 101 -5.26 -19.94 -2.28
C PHE A 101 -5.92 -18.62 -2.71
N LEU A 102 -5.28 -17.47 -2.45
CA LEU A 102 -5.82 -16.19 -2.87
C LEU A 102 -5.92 -16.09 -4.40
N ALA A 103 -4.93 -16.59 -5.14
CA ALA A 103 -4.94 -16.62 -6.60
C ALA A 103 -6.01 -17.56 -7.20
N ARG A 104 -6.61 -18.47 -6.41
CA ARG A 104 -7.77 -19.26 -6.84
C ARG A 104 -9.09 -18.54 -6.54
N ILE A 105 -9.11 -17.69 -5.52
CA ILE A 105 -10.28 -16.87 -5.16
C ILE A 105 -10.39 -15.69 -6.12
N LEU A 106 -9.26 -15.02 -6.36
CA LEU A 106 -9.08 -14.01 -7.38
C LEU A 106 -8.97 -14.78 -8.71
N ASP A 107 -10.07 -14.91 -9.46
CA ASP A 107 -10.13 -15.56 -10.78
C ASP A 107 -8.86 -15.29 -11.62
N ASP A 108 -8.41 -16.21 -12.50
CA ASP A 108 -7.08 -16.17 -13.17
C ASP A 108 -6.75 -14.81 -13.81
N SER A 109 -7.79 -14.09 -14.25
CA SER A 109 -7.68 -12.73 -14.77
C SER A 109 -6.99 -11.77 -13.78
N GLU A 110 -7.19 -11.93 -12.46
CA GLU A 110 -6.78 -11.12 -11.30
C GLU A 110 -5.38 -11.37 -10.74
N SER A 111 -4.69 -12.38 -11.24
CA SER A 111 -3.32 -12.73 -10.82
C SER A 111 -2.30 -11.59 -11.00
N ASP A 112 -2.45 -10.78 -12.05
CA ASP A 112 -1.60 -9.62 -12.32
C ASP A 112 -1.68 -8.53 -11.24
N GLY A 113 -2.82 -8.45 -10.54
CA GLY A 113 -3.03 -7.47 -9.48
C GLY A 113 -2.13 -7.73 -8.26
N LEU A 114 -1.89 -8.98 -7.91
CA LEU A 114 -0.98 -9.35 -6.83
C LEU A 114 0.46 -8.96 -7.16
N ASP A 115 0.89 -9.21 -8.39
CA ASP A 115 2.24 -8.85 -8.84
C ASP A 115 2.45 -7.33 -8.81
N VAL A 116 1.44 -6.53 -9.16
CA VAL A 116 1.49 -5.06 -9.02
C VAL A 116 1.66 -4.63 -7.56
N LEU A 117 0.96 -5.26 -6.62
CA LEU A 117 1.08 -4.95 -5.19
C LEU A 117 2.46 -5.33 -4.63
N ILE A 118 3.03 -6.47 -5.07
CA ILE A 118 4.39 -6.90 -4.73
C ILE A 118 5.42 -5.94 -5.32
N ASP A 119 5.30 -5.60 -6.60
CA ASP A 119 6.20 -4.68 -7.30
C ASP A 119 6.22 -3.30 -6.64
N LYS A 120 5.09 -2.82 -6.11
CA LYS A 120 4.98 -1.57 -5.34
C LYS A 120 5.31 -1.72 -3.86
N SER A 121 5.68 -2.92 -3.41
CA SER A 121 6.00 -3.23 -2.01
C SER A 121 4.86 -2.95 -1.03
N LEU A 122 3.61 -3.02 -1.49
CA LEU A 122 2.41 -2.89 -0.67
C LEU A 122 2.04 -4.21 0.03
N ILE A 123 2.51 -5.32 -0.52
CA ILE A 123 2.52 -6.65 0.11
C ILE A 123 3.87 -7.32 -0.15
N SER A 124 4.10 -8.44 0.52
CA SER A 124 5.22 -9.35 0.27
C SER A 124 4.78 -10.80 0.44
N ILE A 125 5.60 -11.73 -0.02
CA ILE A 125 5.40 -13.16 0.19
C ILE A 125 6.48 -13.63 1.15
N SER A 126 6.10 -14.36 2.21
CA SER A 126 7.07 -14.98 3.11
C SER A 126 7.77 -16.14 2.41
N GLU A 127 9.10 -16.11 2.41
CA GLU A 127 9.96 -17.22 1.92
C GLU A 127 10.35 -18.19 3.06
N LYS A 128 9.91 -17.94 4.30
CA LYS A 128 10.37 -18.68 5.48
C LYS A 128 9.69 -20.04 5.69
N TRP A 129 8.56 -20.28 5.04
CA TRP A 129 7.76 -21.49 5.19
C TRP A 129 7.56 -22.14 3.82
N ALA A 130 7.26 -23.44 3.80
CA ALA A 130 6.95 -24.16 2.55
C ALA A 130 5.74 -23.53 1.82
N ASP A 131 4.84 -22.90 2.58
CA ASP A 131 3.67 -22.19 2.09
C ASP A 131 4.01 -20.73 1.78
N LYS A 132 3.58 -20.24 0.61
CA LYS A 132 3.86 -18.89 0.11
C LYS A 132 2.88 -17.90 0.74
N LEU A 133 3.04 -17.65 2.04
CA LEU A 133 2.09 -16.82 2.79
C LEU A 133 2.20 -15.34 2.42
N LEU A 134 1.05 -14.72 2.19
CA LEU A 134 0.93 -13.27 1.97
C LEU A 134 1.23 -12.53 3.26
N GLN A 135 1.98 -11.43 3.13
CA GLN A 135 2.39 -10.57 4.23
C GLN A 135 2.08 -9.13 3.87
N MET A 136 1.33 -8.46 4.73
CA MET A 136 1.07 -7.03 4.64
C MET A 136 1.58 -6.39 5.93
N HIS A 137 2.37 -5.33 5.82
CA HIS A 137 2.87 -4.63 7.00
C HIS A 137 1.70 -4.04 7.79
N ASP A 138 1.73 -4.12 9.12
CA ASP A 138 0.63 -3.68 10.02
C ASP A 138 0.10 -2.29 9.66
N ILE A 139 0.98 -1.31 9.49
CA ILE A 139 0.64 0.06 9.06
C ILE A 139 -0.11 0.11 7.72
N LEU A 140 0.24 -0.72 6.73
CA LEU A 140 -0.49 -0.81 5.45
C LEU A 140 -1.85 -1.49 5.63
N GLN A 141 -1.92 -2.50 6.49
CA GLN A 141 -3.18 -3.19 6.83
C GLN A 141 -4.14 -2.23 7.53
N GLU A 142 -3.66 -1.49 8.53
CA GLU A 142 -4.41 -0.44 9.23
C GLU A 142 -4.86 0.65 8.27
N MET A 143 -3.99 1.12 7.38
CA MET A 143 -4.35 2.08 6.34
C MET A 143 -5.48 1.55 5.45
N GLY A 144 -5.40 0.29 4.99
CA GLY A 144 -6.46 -0.33 4.18
C GLY A 144 -7.80 -0.42 4.91
N ARG A 145 -7.77 -0.87 6.18
CA ARG A 145 -8.95 -0.93 7.05
C ARG A 145 -9.55 0.44 7.31
N GLU A 146 -8.71 1.46 7.50
CA GLU A 146 -9.14 2.84 7.67
C GLU A 146 -9.81 3.41 6.41
N ILE A 147 -9.29 3.10 5.22
CA ILE A 147 -9.94 3.45 3.94
C ILE A 147 -11.35 2.87 3.88
N VAL A 148 -11.54 1.59 4.22
CA VAL A 148 -12.87 0.96 4.27
C VAL A 148 -13.76 1.60 5.33
N ARG A 149 -13.22 1.93 6.51
CA ARG A 149 -13.96 2.60 7.58
C ARG A 149 -14.55 3.94 7.10
N GLN A 150 -13.78 4.70 6.33
CA GLN A 150 -14.13 6.01 5.79
C GLN A 150 -15.22 5.97 4.71
N GLU A 151 -15.45 4.83 4.03
CA GLU A 151 -16.56 4.68 3.08
C GLU A 151 -17.92 4.95 3.76
N SER A 152 -18.05 4.57 5.03
CA SER A 152 -19.17 4.97 5.87
C SER A 152 -18.83 4.89 7.35
N GLU A 153 -18.40 6.02 7.91
CA GLU A 153 -17.98 6.07 9.32
C GLU A 153 -19.11 5.71 10.28
N LYS A 154 -20.31 6.24 10.01
CA LYS A 154 -21.48 6.10 10.89
C LYS A 154 -22.29 4.84 10.64
N GLN A 155 -22.20 4.23 9.46
CA GLN A 155 -23.05 3.12 9.06
C GLN A 155 -22.20 1.98 8.48
N PRO A 156 -21.63 1.11 9.34
CA PRO A 156 -20.75 0.04 8.89
C PRO A 156 -21.35 -0.88 7.83
N GLY A 157 -22.67 -1.15 7.91
CA GLY A 157 -23.36 -1.97 6.91
C GLY A 157 -23.43 -1.38 5.50
N LYS A 158 -22.98 -0.14 5.30
CA LYS A 158 -22.83 0.50 3.97
C LYS A 158 -21.41 0.46 3.42
N ARG A 159 -20.44 -0.05 4.19
CA ARG A 159 -19.07 -0.25 3.72
C ARG A 159 -19.01 -1.44 2.77
N SER A 160 -18.05 -1.42 1.86
CA SER A 160 -17.75 -2.50 0.93
C SER A 160 -17.35 -3.79 1.65
N ARG A 161 -16.69 -3.65 2.80
CA ARG A 161 -16.11 -4.75 3.59
C ARG A 161 -16.30 -4.51 5.09
N LEU A 162 -16.36 -5.60 5.84
CA LEU A 162 -16.34 -5.61 7.30
C LEU A 162 -15.39 -6.71 7.75
N TRP A 163 -14.39 -6.39 8.57
CA TRP A 163 -13.40 -7.37 9.06
C TRP A 163 -13.52 -7.62 10.56
N ASP A 164 -14.08 -6.70 11.34
CA ASP A 164 -14.22 -6.86 12.79
C ASP A 164 -15.43 -7.78 13.13
N PRO A 165 -15.22 -8.92 13.79
CA PRO A 165 -16.31 -9.87 14.09
C PRO A 165 -17.43 -9.27 14.95
N LYS A 166 -17.12 -8.31 15.84
CA LYS A 166 -18.13 -7.67 16.69
C LYS A 166 -19.00 -6.73 15.87
N GLU A 167 -18.41 -5.98 14.95
CA GLU A 167 -19.11 -5.09 14.02
C GLU A 167 -19.97 -5.87 13.04
N ILE A 168 -19.46 -6.96 12.47
CA ILE A 168 -20.22 -7.88 11.61
C ILE A 168 -21.46 -8.39 12.36
N ARG A 169 -21.27 -8.91 13.58
CA ARG A 169 -22.39 -9.38 14.42
C ARG A 169 -23.41 -8.27 14.71
N ARG A 170 -22.97 -7.02 14.90
CA ARG A 170 -23.87 -5.89 15.12
C ARG A 170 -24.69 -5.56 13.87
N VAL A 171 -24.05 -5.50 12.70
CA VAL A 171 -24.72 -5.20 11.42
C VAL A 171 -25.74 -6.29 11.08
N LEU A 172 -25.40 -7.57 11.27
CA LEU A 172 -26.30 -8.69 11.01
C LEU A 172 -27.54 -8.71 11.93
N LYS A 173 -27.46 -8.12 13.12
CA LYS A 173 -28.61 -8.00 14.05
C LYS A 173 -29.53 -6.80 13.76
N GLN A 174 -29.09 -5.87 12.92
CA GLN A 174 -29.84 -4.65 12.58
C GLN A 174 -30.57 -4.77 11.24
N LYS A 175 -30.44 -5.91 10.55
CA LYS A 175 -31.25 -6.31 9.40
C LYS A 175 -32.42 -7.16 9.88
#